data_AF-A0A6B2LE43-F1
#
_entry.id   AF-A0A6B2LE43-F1
#
_cell.length_a   1.000
_cell.length_b   1.000
_cell.length_c   1.000
_cell.angle_alpha   90.00
_cell.angle_beta   90.00
_cell.angle_gamma   90.00
#
_symmetry.space_group_name_H-M   'P 1'
#
loop_
_entity.id
_entity.type
_entity.pdbx_description
1 polymer ?
#
loop_
_entity_poly.entity_id
_entity_poly.type
_entity_poly.pdbx_seq_one_letter_code
_entity_poly.pdbx_strand_id
1 'polypeptide(L)'
;MDPSGWWMSEKLDGARAFWDHQSKVLWSRQGKQFSVPDFFIDKFPSVNLDGELWSQRGKFQEILGVLNSKDPERWKTLKFCVFDSPLHETVIEKRIEYLEKLFSSVESPYLSYLSLTKCTGKEHLLQFLNEIDGLGGEGVIIREPGSLYEVGRSNTLLKAKKYEDMEVKFIGITTKPNYHAYICMTPQGKRCIVNTTLSDWKHPPPKDTVITVRYSGYWASGSPRYPYFHRLRPDLSWEDVLNNFQTQ
;
A
#
# COMPACT_ATOMS: atom_id res chain seq x y z
N MET A 1 -14.49 -6.54 13.78
CA MET A 1 -13.80 -5.55 14.61
C MET A 1 -14.60 -4.27 14.53
N ASP A 2 -14.83 -3.64 15.67
CA ASP A 2 -15.34 -2.27 15.75
C ASP A 2 -14.15 -1.29 15.80
N PRO A 3 -13.99 -0.38 14.82
CA PRO A 3 -12.86 0.55 14.78
C PRO A 3 -13.13 1.86 15.56
N SER A 4 -14.22 1.97 16.32
CA SER A 4 -14.49 3.18 17.11
C SER A 4 -13.31 3.55 18.00
N GLY A 5 -12.90 4.81 17.91
CA GLY A 5 -11.76 5.36 18.63
C GLY A 5 -10.42 5.28 17.90
N TRP A 6 -10.28 4.38 16.92
CA TRP A 6 -9.03 4.18 16.16
C TRP A 6 -8.67 5.41 15.32
N TRP A 7 -7.39 5.56 14.99
CA TRP A 7 -6.90 6.65 14.15
C TRP A 7 -6.74 6.20 12.71
N MET A 8 -7.34 6.90 11.76
CA MET A 8 -7.35 6.52 10.34
C MET A 8 -6.73 7.59 9.45
N SER A 9 -6.03 7.16 8.40
CA SER A 9 -5.45 8.03 7.36
C SER A 9 -5.57 7.36 5.99
N GLU A 10 -5.49 8.14 4.90
CA GLU A 10 -5.33 7.54 3.57
C GLU A 10 -4.09 6.62 3.56
N LYS A 11 -4.23 5.46 2.92
CA LYS A 11 -3.10 4.62 2.57
C LYS A 11 -2.53 5.13 1.25
N LEU A 12 -1.33 5.71 1.30
CA LEU A 12 -0.61 6.16 0.12
C LEU A 12 0.08 4.98 -0.58
N ASP A 13 -0.06 4.92 -1.91
CA ASP A 13 0.62 3.94 -2.78
C ASP A 13 1.94 4.54 -3.29
N GLY A 14 2.90 4.71 -2.37
CA GLY A 14 4.21 5.30 -2.65
C GLY A 14 5.35 4.36 -2.26
N ALA A 15 6.50 4.94 -1.91
CA ALA A 15 7.61 4.18 -1.33
C ALA A 15 7.89 4.62 0.12
N ARG A 16 7.66 3.72 1.08
CA ARG A 16 7.99 3.97 2.49
C ARG A 16 9.45 4.38 2.67
N ALA A 17 9.65 5.45 3.43
CA ALA A 17 10.96 5.96 3.81
C ALA A 17 10.99 6.37 5.28
N PHE A 18 12.15 6.15 5.91
CA PHE A 18 12.46 6.62 7.26
C PHE A 18 13.52 7.71 7.17
N TRP A 19 13.20 8.91 7.66
CA TRP A 19 14.13 10.02 7.75
C TRP A 19 14.95 9.90 9.04
N ASP A 20 16.24 9.72 8.87
CA ASP A 20 17.24 9.83 9.93
C ASP A 20 17.85 11.24 9.89
N HIS A 21 17.48 12.07 10.87
CA HIS A 21 17.91 13.46 10.95
C HIS A 21 19.40 13.60 11.27
N GLN A 22 20.01 12.61 11.93
CA GLN A 22 21.41 12.68 12.34
C GLN A 22 22.32 12.47 11.13
N SER A 23 22.02 11.44 10.33
CA SER A 23 22.76 11.17 9.10
C SER A 23 22.27 11.98 7.90
N LYS A 24 21.11 12.62 8.02
CA LYS A 24 20.38 13.27 6.92
C LYS A 24 20.09 12.32 5.75
N VAL A 25 19.65 11.09 6.08
CA VAL A 25 19.39 10.03 5.09
C VAL A 25 17.93 9.60 5.15
N LEU A 26 17.34 9.36 3.97
CA LEU A 26 16.09 8.63 3.83
C LEU A 26 16.38 7.14 3.57
N TRP A 27 15.93 6.28 4.47
CA TRP A 27 16.09 4.83 4.41
C TRP A 27 14.82 4.16 3.90
N SER A 28 14.94 3.31 2.88
CA SER A 28 13.85 2.44 2.45
C SER A 28 13.55 1.37 3.50
N ARG A 29 12.37 0.75 3.38
CA ARG A 29 11.97 -0.41 4.18
C ARG A 29 12.99 -1.56 4.20
N GLN A 30 13.80 -1.71 3.16
CA GLN A 30 14.81 -2.77 3.03
C GLN A 30 16.20 -2.35 3.55
N GLY A 31 16.32 -1.18 4.19
CA GLY A 31 17.60 -0.67 4.68
C GLY A 31 18.50 -0.09 3.59
N LYS A 32 17.99 0.13 2.39
CA LYS A 32 18.71 0.84 1.32
C LYS A 32 18.49 2.35 1.43
N GLN A 33 19.57 3.13 1.37
CA GLN A 33 19.52 4.58 1.26
C GLN A 33 18.94 5.04 -0.07
N PHE A 34 18.05 6.03 -0.02
CA PHE A 34 17.64 6.78 -1.20
C PHE A 34 18.69 7.84 -1.55
N SER A 35 19.01 7.97 -2.84
CA SER A 35 19.86 9.05 -3.37
C SER A 35 19.00 10.31 -3.57
N VAL A 36 18.72 11.01 -2.48
CA VAL A 36 17.88 12.22 -2.48
C VAL A 36 18.72 13.47 -2.79
N PRO A 37 18.24 14.41 -3.61
CA PRO A 37 18.91 15.70 -3.81
C PRO A 37 18.88 16.57 -2.56
N ASP A 38 19.91 17.39 -2.35
CA ASP A 38 20.02 18.26 -1.17
C ASP A 38 18.80 19.18 -0.99
N PHE A 39 18.30 19.77 -2.08
CA PHE A 39 17.13 20.66 -2.05
C PHE A 39 15.87 19.97 -1.50
N PHE A 40 15.78 18.64 -1.63
CA PHE A 40 14.59 17.89 -1.19
C PHE A 40 14.52 17.83 0.33
N ILE A 41 15.67 17.75 1.00
CA ILE A 41 15.79 17.58 2.45
C ILE A 41 16.27 18.84 3.18
N ASP A 42 16.56 19.94 2.49
CA ASP A 42 17.21 21.12 3.07
C ASP A 42 16.43 21.71 4.26
N LYS A 43 15.09 21.68 4.18
CA LYS A 43 14.17 22.19 5.21
C LYS A 43 13.58 21.11 6.10
N PHE A 44 14.14 19.91 6.12
CA PHE A 44 13.63 18.85 7.00
C PHE A 44 14.00 19.14 8.46
N PRO A 45 13.08 18.87 9.41
CA PRO A 45 13.35 19.12 10.82
C PRO A 45 14.39 18.15 11.37
N SER A 46 15.03 18.56 12.48
CA SER A 46 16.04 17.77 13.20
C SER A 46 15.41 16.68 14.08
N VAL A 47 14.50 15.88 13.53
CA VAL A 47 13.76 14.83 14.23
C VAL A 47 13.55 13.64 13.30
N ASN A 48 13.49 12.42 13.84
CA ASN A 48 13.30 11.22 13.03
C ASN A 48 11.82 11.00 12.68
N LEU A 49 11.55 10.71 11.41
CA LEU A 49 10.19 10.66 10.85
C LEU A 49 9.99 9.41 9.99
N ASP A 50 8.80 8.82 10.05
CA ASP A 50 8.37 7.71 9.19
C ASP A 50 7.26 8.19 8.26
N GLY A 51 7.38 7.86 6.98
CA GLY A 51 6.50 8.41 5.96
C GLY A 51 6.57 7.66 4.64
N GLU A 52 5.89 8.22 3.64
CA GLU A 52 5.84 7.71 2.29
C GLU A 52 6.40 8.75 1.31
N LEU A 53 7.34 8.37 0.45
CA LEU A 53 7.69 9.16 -0.73
C LEU A 53 6.57 9.00 -1.76
N TRP A 54 5.88 10.11 -2.06
CA TRP A 54 4.62 10.08 -2.79
C TRP A 54 4.42 11.35 -3.62
N SER A 55 3.64 11.26 -4.71
CA SER A 55 3.28 12.40 -5.56
C SER A 55 1.77 12.58 -5.69
N GLN A 56 1.10 11.57 -6.26
CA GLN A 56 -0.33 11.57 -6.51
C GLN A 56 -0.88 10.14 -6.61
N ARG A 57 -2.21 10.02 -6.52
CA ARG A 57 -2.93 8.74 -6.57
C ARG A 57 -2.71 8.03 -7.92
N GLY A 58 -2.62 6.69 -7.88
CA GLY A 58 -2.46 5.86 -9.08
C GLY A 58 -1.12 5.96 -9.82
N LYS A 59 -0.11 6.67 -9.27
CA LYS A 59 1.18 6.92 -9.93
C LYS A 59 2.38 6.21 -9.33
N PHE A 60 2.16 5.07 -8.68
CA PHE A 60 3.22 4.29 -8.05
C PHE A 60 4.40 3.98 -8.99
N GLN A 61 4.14 3.61 -10.26
CA GLN A 61 5.20 3.33 -11.23
C GLN A 61 6.02 4.58 -11.59
N GLU A 62 5.37 5.75 -11.69
CA GLU A 62 6.07 7.01 -11.94
C GLU A 62 6.95 7.40 -10.74
N ILE A 63 6.43 7.23 -9.51
CA ILE A 63 7.17 7.44 -8.26
C ILE A 63 8.43 6.55 -8.25
N LEU A 64 8.30 5.25 -8.50
CA LEU A 64 9.46 4.34 -8.60
C LEU A 64 10.44 4.79 -9.69
N GLY A 65 9.94 5.31 -10.81
CA GLY A 65 10.76 5.87 -11.87
C GLY A 65 11.57 7.09 -11.44
N VAL A 66 11.03 7.94 -10.56
CA VAL A 66 11.75 9.09 -9.98
C VAL A 66 12.83 8.61 -9.00
N LEU A 67 12.48 7.69 -8.10
CA LEU A 67 13.40 7.17 -7.07
C LEU A 67 14.63 6.45 -7.64
N ASN A 68 14.53 5.91 -8.86
CA ASN A 68 15.64 5.27 -9.58
C ASN A 68 16.34 6.20 -10.58
N SER A 69 15.92 7.46 -10.69
CA SER A 69 16.49 8.41 -11.65
C SER A 69 17.78 9.04 -11.13
N LYS A 70 18.68 9.37 -12.06
CA LYS A 70 19.86 10.23 -11.78
C LYS A 70 19.57 11.72 -11.94
N ASP A 71 18.41 12.08 -12.48
CA ASP A 71 17.99 13.46 -12.66
C ASP A 71 17.38 14.00 -11.35
N PRO A 72 18.06 14.93 -10.66
CA PRO A 72 17.58 15.47 -9.39
C PRO A 72 16.28 16.28 -9.57
N GLU A 73 16.03 16.87 -10.74
CA GLU A 73 14.85 17.73 -10.96
C GLU A 73 13.53 16.96 -10.85
N ARG A 74 13.54 15.67 -11.18
CA ARG A 74 12.35 14.81 -11.06
C ARG A 74 11.84 14.68 -9.63
N TRP A 75 12.71 14.85 -8.63
CA TRP A 75 12.32 14.83 -7.22
C TRP A 75 11.39 15.98 -6.83
N LYS A 76 11.34 17.07 -7.62
CA LYS A 76 10.41 18.18 -7.39
C LYS A 76 8.94 17.76 -7.49
N THR A 77 8.66 16.60 -8.09
CA THR A 77 7.31 16.03 -8.20
C THR A 77 6.89 15.21 -6.97
N LEU A 78 7.84 14.88 -6.09
CA LEU A 78 7.60 14.06 -4.90
C LEU A 78 7.46 14.94 -3.65
N LYS A 79 6.82 14.38 -2.64
CA LYS A 79 6.86 14.81 -1.24
C LYS A 79 7.17 13.62 -0.35
N PHE A 80 7.76 13.87 0.79
CA PHE A 80 7.78 12.95 1.91
C PHE A 80 6.54 13.22 2.78
N CYS A 81 5.57 12.33 2.70
CA CYS A 81 4.31 12.38 3.43
C CYS A 81 4.45 11.61 4.74
N VAL A 82 4.72 12.34 5.82
CA VAL A 82 5.01 11.82 7.16
C VAL A 82 3.72 11.40 7.85
N PHE A 83 3.72 10.21 8.44
CA PHE A 83 2.56 9.68 9.16
C PHE A 83 2.89 9.20 10.58
N ASP A 84 4.17 9.16 10.98
CA ASP A 84 4.56 8.83 12.35
C ASP A 84 5.96 9.41 12.72
N SER A 85 6.27 9.45 14.02
CA SER A 85 7.60 9.75 14.56
C SER A 85 8.03 8.60 15.48
N PRO A 86 8.68 7.56 14.94
CA PRO A 86 8.80 6.26 15.61
C PRO A 86 9.74 6.26 16.82
N LEU A 87 10.67 7.22 16.89
CA LEU A 87 11.58 7.34 18.05
C LEU A 87 10.99 8.16 19.19
N HIS A 88 9.79 8.71 19.01
CA HIS A 88 9.05 9.29 20.11
C HIS A 88 8.32 8.14 20.83
N GLU A 89 8.96 7.57 21.86
CA GLU A 89 8.52 6.38 22.60
C GLU A 89 7.27 6.66 23.47
N THR A 90 6.15 6.91 22.81
CA THR A 90 4.87 7.23 23.43
C THR A 90 3.72 6.66 22.62
N VAL A 91 2.51 6.80 23.16
CA VAL A 91 1.27 6.36 22.51
C VAL A 91 0.96 7.21 21.29
N ILE A 92 0.23 6.63 20.33
CA ILE A 92 -0.06 7.28 19.04
C ILE A 92 -0.66 8.68 19.16
N GLU A 93 -1.53 8.92 20.14
CA GLU A 93 -2.14 10.24 20.38
C GLU A 93 -1.08 11.31 20.62
N LYS A 94 -0.06 10.99 21.43
CA LYS A 94 1.04 11.91 21.72
C LYS A 94 1.98 12.09 20.53
N ARG A 95 2.14 11.08 19.68
CA ARG A 95 2.88 11.19 18.42
C ARG A 95 2.13 12.07 17.39
N ILE A 96 0.79 11.97 17.33
CA ILE A 96 -0.05 12.85 16.50
C ILE A 96 0.08 14.29 16.98
N GLU A 97 -0.17 14.58 18.26
CA GLU A 97 -0.04 15.93 18.83
C GLU A 97 1.35 16.53 18.55
N TYR A 98 2.39 15.71 18.70
CA TYR A 98 3.77 16.10 18.41
C TYR A 98 3.98 16.46 16.93
N LEU A 99 3.50 15.64 16.01
CA LEU A 99 3.61 15.89 14.56
C LEU A 99 2.80 17.11 14.15
N GLU A 100 1.57 17.28 14.63
CA GLU A 100 0.76 18.48 14.35
C GLU A 100 1.48 19.75 14.79
N LYS A 101 2.07 19.75 16.00
CA LYS A 101 2.86 20.87 16.50
C LYS A 101 4.11 21.11 15.66
N LEU A 102 4.85 20.05 15.33
CA LEU A 102 6.05 20.15 14.49
C LEU A 102 5.71 20.81 13.14
N PHE A 103 4.70 20.28 12.45
CA PHE A 103 4.30 20.72 11.12
C PHE A 103 3.58 22.06 11.08
N SER A 104 3.15 22.62 12.22
CA SER A 104 2.68 24.01 12.30
C SER A 104 3.77 25.05 12.02
N SER A 105 5.05 24.64 12.06
CA SER A 105 6.21 25.53 11.92
C SER A 105 7.15 25.17 10.77
N VAL A 106 6.95 24.00 10.15
CA VAL A 106 7.84 23.50 9.09
C VAL A 106 7.35 23.96 7.73
N GLU A 107 8.18 24.75 7.05
CA GLU A 107 7.90 25.26 5.71
C GLU A 107 8.79 24.58 4.66
N SER A 108 8.39 23.40 4.19
CA SER A 108 9.07 22.71 3.08
C SER A 108 8.06 22.31 2.00
N PRO A 109 8.33 22.59 0.70
CA PRO A 109 7.47 22.10 -0.37
C PRO A 109 7.54 20.58 -0.55
N TYR A 110 8.57 19.94 -0.01
CA TYR A 110 8.87 18.51 -0.17
C TYR A 110 8.55 17.67 1.07
N LEU A 111 8.09 18.30 2.14
CA LEU A 111 7.69 17.62 3.38
C LEU A 111 6.23 17.94 3.67
N SER A 112 5.45 16.93 4.04
CA SER A 112 4.05 17.11 4.38
C SER A 112 3.65 16.16 5.50
N TYR A 113 2.71 16.58 6.33
CA TYR A 113 2.09 15.71 7.32
C TYR A 113 0.83 15.08 6.71
N LEU A 114 0.77 13.76 6.75
CA LEU A 114 -0.44 13.00 6.45
C LEU A 114 -1.27 12.94 7.73
N SER A 115 -2.32 13.75 7.79
CA SER A 115 -3.19 13.83 8.96
C SER A 115 -3.90 12.52 9.27
N LEU A 116 -4.15 12.30 10.56
CA LEU A 116 -4.92 11.17 11.06
C LEU A 116 -6.25 11.69 11.61
N THR A 117 -7.35 11.06 11.20
CA THR A 117 -8.71 11.36 11.67
C THR A 117 -9.14 10.32 12.68
N LYS A 118 -9.82 10.73 13.75
CA LYS A 118 -10.39 9.78 14.70
C LYS A 118 -11.62 9.09 14.09
N CYS A 119 -11.58 7.76 14.02
CA CYS A 119 -12.68 6.94 13.53
C CYS A 119 -13.78 6.86 14.60
N THR A 120 -15.03 7.10 14.18
CA THR A 120 -16.19 7.08 15.09
C THR A 120 -16.90 5.73 15.09
N GLY A 121 -16.55 4.85 14.15
CA GLY A 121 -17.14 3.52 14.02
C GLY A 121 -17.02 2.98 12.60
N LYS A 122 -17.58 1.79 12.39
CA LYS A 122 -17.49 1.05 11.13
C LYS A 122 -18.04 1.84 9.94
N GLU A 123 -19.17 2.51 10.10
CA GLU A 123 -19.82 3.29 9.05
C GLU A 123 -18.93 4.45 8.60
N HIS A 124 -18.30 5.16 9.54
CA HIS A 124 -17.36 6.24 9.23
C HIS A 124 -16.11 5.72 8.51
N LEU A 125 -15.56 4.57 8.92
CA LEU A 125 -14.45 3.93 8.20
C LEU A 125 -14.85 3.55 6.77
N LEU A 126 -16.04 2.99 6.57
CA LEU A 126 -16.53 2.61 5.25
C LEU A 126 -16.77 3.83 4.35
N GLN A 127 -17.34 4.91 4.91
CA GLN A 127 -17.51 6.16 4.19
C GLN A 127 -16.15 6.74 3.76
N PHE A 128 -15.21 6.87 4.70
CA PHE A 128 -13.86 7.37 4.41
C PHE A 128 -13.16 6.50 3.37
N LEU A 129 -13.26 5.16 3.48
CA LEU A 129 -12.73 4.23 2.49
C LEU A 129 -13.38 4.43 1.10
N ASN A 130 -14.70 4.62 1.03
CA ASN A 130 -15.41 4.89 -0.23
C ASN A 130 -14.98 6.20 -0.87
N GLU A 131 -14.79 7.25 -0.08
CA GLU A 131 -14.32 8.55 -0.54
C GLU A 131 -12.89 8.45 -1.11
N ILE A 132 -11.97 7.83 -0.37
CA ILE A 132 -10.59 7.62 -0.83
C ILE A 132 -10.56 6.79 -2.11
N ASP A 133 -11.32 5.70 -2.17
CA ASP A 133 -11.44 4.83 -3.34
C ASP A 133 -12.02 5.56 -4.56
N GLY A 134 -13.08 6.36 -4.36
CA GLY A 134 -13.69 7.19 -5.41
C GLY A 134 -12.75 8.25 -5.98
N LEU A 135 -11.72 8.65 -5.22
CA LEU A 135 -10.66 9.54 -5.67
C LEU A 135 -9.44 8.80 -6.26
N GLY A 136 -9.50 7.47 -6.39
CA GLY A 136 -8.43 6.62 -6.91
C GLY A 136 -7.32 6.29 -5.89
N GLY A 137 -7.59 6.52 -4.59
CA GLY A 137 -6.67 6.21 -3.51
C GLY A 137 -6.59 4.71 -3.22
N GLU A 138 -5.57 4.29 -2.47
CA GLU A 138 -5.28 2.85 -2.32
C GLU A 138 -6.09 2.17 -1.21
N GLY A 139 -6.60 2.95 -0.27
CA GLY A 139 -7.32 2.47 0.90
C GLY A 139 -7.04 3.31 2.14
N VAL A 140 -7.18 2.70 3.32
CA VAL A 140 -7.09 3.38 4.61
C VAL A 140 -6.16 2.59 5.53
N ILE A 141 -5.27 3.29 6.23
CA ILE A 141 -4.53 2.75 7.38
C ILE A 141 -5.32 3.10 8.63
N ILE A 142 -5.56 2.13 9.51
CA ILE A 142 -6.14 2.36 10.83
C ILE A 142 -5.15 1.91 11.91
N ARG A 143 -5.06 2.68 12.99
CA ARG A 143 -4.13 2.47 14.10
C ARG A 143 -4.87 2.46 15.43
N GLU A 144 -4.56 1.49 16.27
CA GLU A 144 -5.22 1.27 17.55
C GLU A 144 -4.91 2.40 18.54
N PRO A 145 -5.89 2.91 19.30
CA PRO A 145 -5.66 3.93 20.32
C PRO A 145 -4.70 3.45 21.41
N GLY A 146 -3.86 4.35 21.94
CA GLY A 146 -2.91 3.98 22.98
C GLY A 146 -1.75 3.08 22.51
N SER A 147 -1.67 2.74 21.21
CA SER A 147 -0.62 1.87 20.70
C SER A 147 0.76 2.54 20.68
N LEU A 148 1.77 1.77 21.10
CA LEU A 148 3.17 2.13 20.90
C LEU A 148 3.58 1.84 19.45
N TYR A 149 4.68 2.46 19.03
CA TYR A 149 5.26 2.16 17.72
C TYR A 149 5.90 0.77 17.74
N GLU A 150 5.56 -0.06 16.74
CA GLU A 150 6.12 -1.42 16.59
C GLU A 150 6.87 -1.56 15.27
N VAL A 151 8.12 -2.02 15.34
CA VAL A 151 8.90 -2.34 14.15
C VAL A 151 8.43 -3.67 13.58
N GLY A 152 7.91 -3.67 12.36
CA GLY A 152 7.59 -4.88 11.61
C GLY A 152 6.09 -5.08 11.37
N ARG A 153 5.62 -6.32 11.48
CA ARG A 153 4.18 -6.62 11.44
C ARG A 153 3.61 -6.32 12.81
N SER A 154 2.56 -5.52 12.84
CA SER A 154 1.85 -5.15 14.05
C SER A 154 0.38 -5.47 13.92
N ASN A 155 -0.25 -5.90 15.01
CA ASN A 155 -1.70 -6.08 15.10
C ASN A 155 -2.42 -4.75 15.42
N THR A 156 -1.68 -3.74 15.86
CA THR A 156 -2.21 -2.41 16.21
C THR A 156 -2.27 -1.47 14.99
N LEU A 157 -1.77 -1.91 13.83
CA LEU A 157 -1.84 -1.20 12.54
C LEU A 157 -2.45 -2.09 11.47
N LEU A 158 -3.67 -1.74 11.04
CA LEU A 158 -4.42 -2.49 10.04
C LEU A 158 -4.63 -1.69 8.76
N LYS A 159 -4.93 -2.41 7.69
CA LYS A 159 -5.14 -1.85 6.34
C LYS A 159 -6.53 -2.22 5.88
N ALA A 160 -7.38 -1.23 5.64
CA ALA A 160 -8.68 -1.39 5.03
C ALA A 160 -8.57 -1.02 3.54
N LYS A 161 -9.02 -1.90 2.66
CA LYS A 161 -9.00 -1.70 1.21
C LYS A 161 -10.26 -2.30 0.60
N LYS A 162 -10.73 -1.72 -0.50
CA LYS A 162 -11.66 -2.42 -1.38
C LYS A 162 -10.92 -3.43 -2.25
N TYR A 163 -11.62 -4.50 -2.54
CA TYR A 163 -11.19 -5.50 -3.50
C TYR A 163 -12.39 -5.89 -4.37
N GLU A 164 -12.08 -6.22 -5.60
CA GLU A 164 -12.97 -6.87 -6.54
C GLU A 164 -12.56 -8.34 -6.65
N ASP A 165 -13.52 -9.19 -7.01
CA ASP A 165 -13.29 -10.61 -7.26
C ASP A 165 -13.31 -10.85 -8.78
N MET A 166 -12.43 -11.72 -9.27
CA MET A 166 -12.52 -12.28 -10.62
C MET A 166 -12.20 -13.78 -10.61
N GLU A 167 -12.80 -14.50 -11.54
CA GLU A 167 -12.47 -15.89 -11.83
C GLU A 167 -11.33 -15.95 -12.85
N VAL A 168 -10.30 -16.72 -12.52
CA VAL A 168 -9.17 -16.98 -13.42
C VAL A 168 -8.88 -18.47 -13.50
N LYS A 169 -8.30 -18.90 -14.62
CA LYS A 169 -7.82 -20.26 -14.77
C LYS A 169 -6.42 -20.40 -14.21
N PHE A 170 -6.21 -21.35 -13.31
CA PHE A 170 -4.88 -21.70 -12.80
C PHE A 170 -4.06 -22.43 -13.87
N ILE A 171 -2.85 -21.94 -14.16
CA ILE A 171 -1.95 -22.53 -15.17
C ILE A 171 -0.74 -23.18 -14.52
N GLY A 172 -0.26 -22.66 -13.40
CA GLY A 172 0.91 -23.19 -12.69
C GLY A 172 1.41 -22.23 -11.61
N ILE A 173 2.63 -22.46 -11.12
CA ILE A 173 3.26 -21.67 -10.05
C ILE A 173 4.53 -20.96 -10.53
N THR A 174 4.90 -19.87 -9.88
CA THR A 174 6.21 -19.23 -10.10
C THR A 174 7.33 -20.05 -9.48
N THR A 175 8.49 -20.11 -10.16
CA THR A 175 9.70 -20.82 -9.69
C THR A 175 10.77 -19.88 -9.14
N LYS A 176 10.48 -18.57 -9.06
CA LYS A 176 11.42 -17.58 -8.54
C LYS A 176 11.64 -17.78 -7.03
N PRO A 177 12.89 -17.82 -6.54
CA PRO A 177 13.17 -17.95 -5.11
C PRO A 177 12.43 -16.89 -4.29
N ASN A 178 11.84 -17.30 -3.17
CA ASN A 178 11.09 -16.44 -2.24
C ASN A 178 9.91 -15.66 -2.86
N TYR A 179 9.41 -16.09 -4.02
CA TYR A 179 8.25 -15.48 -4.66
C TYR A 179 7.14 -16.52 -4.85
N HIS A 180 6.22 -16.55 -3.88
CA HIS A 180 5.12 -17.50 -3.81
C HIS A 180 3.90 -16.93 -4.53
N ALA A 181 3.77 -17.27 -5.82
CA ALA A 181 2.66 -16.82 -6.63
C ALA A 181 2.19 -17.92 -7.60
N TYR A 182 0.91 -17.85 -7.96
CA TYR A 182 0.34 -18.61 -9.07
C TYR A 182 0.46 -17.83 -10.38
N ILE A 183 0.57 -18.57 -11.46
CA ILE A 183 0.44 -18.10 -12.84
C ILE A 183 -0.96 -18.50 -13.28
N CYS A 184 -1.78 -17.52 -13.63
CA CYS A 184 -3.15 -17.73 -14.06
C CYS A 184 -3.44 -17.03 -15.38
N MET A 185 -4.59 -17.33 -15.98
CA MET A 185 -5.12 -16.64 -17.14
C MET A 185 -6.49 -16.07 -16.85
N THR A 186 -6.64 -14.80 -17.17
CA THR A 186 -7.90 -14.05 -17.07
C THR A 186 -8.88 -14.44 -18.18
N PRO A 187 -10.18 -14.14 -18.04
CA PRO A 187 -11.18 -14.42 -19.09
C PRO A 187 -10.85 -13.72 -20.42
N GLN A 188 -10.12 -12.61 -20.39
CA GLN A 188 -9.64 -11.89 -21.57
C GLN A 188 -8.38 -12.52 -22.21
N GLY A 189 -7.97 -13.72 -21.77
CA GLY A 189 -6.80 -14.43 -22.28
C GLY A 189 -5.46 -13.84 -21.82
N LYS A 190 -5.44 -12.84 -20.93
CA LYS A 190 -4.19 -12.27 -20.40
C LYS A 190 -3.64 -13.12 -19.27
N ARG A 191 -2.32 -13.36 -19.28
CA ARG A 191 -1.59 -13.95 -18.17
C ARG A 191 -1.55 -12.98 -16.98
N CYS A 192 -1.86 -13.46 -15.79
CA CYS A 192 -1.71 -12.71 -14.53
C CYS A 192 -0.90 -13.51 -13.50
N ILE A 193 -0.13 -12.79 -12.69
CA ILE A 193 0.61 -13.37 -11.56
C ILE A 193 -0.18 -13.05 -10.30
N VAL A 194 -0.60 -14.08 -9.57
CA VAL A 194 -1.50 -13.99 -8.43
C VAL A 194 -0.72 -14.33 -7.16
N ASN A 195 -0.66 -13.41 -6.20
CA ASN A 195 0.05 -13.64 -4.93
C ASN A 195 -0.66 -14.71 -4.10
N THR A 196 0.11 -15.47 -3.33
CA THR A 196 -0.39 -16.57 -2.50
C THR A 196 0.29 -16.58 -1.13
N THR A 197 -0.28 -17.27 -0.16
CA THR A 197 0.49 -17.64 1.03
C THR A 197 1.52 -18.72 0.68
N LEU A 198 2.52 -18.91 1.55
CA LEU A 198 3.45 -20.04 1.41
C LEU A 198 2.70 -21.39 1.44
N SER A 199 1.62 -21.49 2.23
CA SER A 199 0.83 -22.71 2.34
C SER A 199 0.13 -23.05 1.03
N ASP A 200 -0.57 -22.08 0.43
CA ASP A 200 -1.27 -22.29 -0.84
C ASP A 200 -0.27 -22.59 -1.97
N TRP A 201 0.86 -21.89 -2.01
CA TRP A 201 1.91 -22.15 -3.01
C TRP A 201 2.47 -23.57 -2.92
N LYS A 202 2.63 -24.12 -1.71
CA LYS A 202 3.06 -25.51 -1.49
C LYS A 202 1.99 -26.54 -1.84
N HIS A 203 0.72 -26.15 -1.87
CA HIS A 203 -0.42 -27.03 -2.18
C HIS A 203 -1.25 -26.44 -3.33
N PRO A 204 -0.67 -26.34 -4.54
CA PRO A 204 -1.35 -25.70 -5.66
C PRO A 204 -2.56 -26.52 -6.11
N PRO A 205 -3.61 -25.87 -6.64
CA PRO A 205 -4.71 -26.59 -7.27
C PRO A 205 -4.25 -27.37 -8.51
N PRO A 206 -5.06 -28.35 -8.99
CA PRO A 206 -4.83 -28.97 -10.28
C PRO A 206 -4.79 -27.94 -11.41
N LYS A 207 -3.97 -28.21 -12.42
CA LYS A 207 -3.91 -27.37 -13.63
C LYS A 207 -5.31 -27.22 -14.25
N ASP A 208 -5.57 -26.05 -14.81
CA ASP A 208 -6.83 -25.67 -15.48
C ASP A 208 -8.04 -25.50 -14.54
N THR A 209 -7.86 -25.61 -13.21
CA THR A 209 -8.90 -25.30 -12.22
C THR A 209 -9.23 -23.81 -12.20
N VAL A 210 -10.51 -23.47 -12.01
CA VAL A 210 -10.96 -22.10 -11.77
C VAL A 210 -10.73 -21.71 -10.32
N ILE A 211 -10.17 -20.52 -10.11
CA ILE A 211 -9.99 -19.92 -8.80
C ILE A 211 -10.56 -18.51 -8.79
N THR A 212 -11.09 -18.08 -7.63
CA THR A 212 -11.42 -16.67 -7.41
C THR A 212 -10.17 -15.95 -6.89
N VAL A 213 -9.89 -14.81 -7.50
CA VAL A 213 -8.80 -13.91 -7.17
C VAL A 213 -9.37 -12.56 -6.75
N ARG A 214 -8.86 -12.04 -5.64
CA ARG A 214 -9.12 -10.67 -5.19
C ARG A 214 -8.08 -9.72 -5.75
N TYR A 215 -8.49 -8.57 -6.24
CA TYR A 215 -7.60 -7.54 -6.77
C TYR A 215 -8.13 -6.14 -6.44
N SER A 216 -7.30 -5.11 -6.54
CA SER A 216 -7.66 -3.72 -6.20
C SER A 216 -7.62 -2.82 -7.45
N GLY A 217 -8.54 -3.05 -8.39
CA GLY A 217 -8.60 -2.38 -9.69
C GLY A 217 -7.51 -2.82 -10.67
N TYR A 218 -7.33 -2.06 -11.76
CA TYR A 218 -6.42 -2.40 -12.86
C TYR A 218 -5.31 -1.36 -13.04
N TRP A 219 -4.12 -1.82 -13.46
CA TRP A 219 -3.08 -0.93 -13.99
C TRP A 219 -3.51 -0.38 -15.36
N ALA A 220 -2.89 0.70 -15.82
CA ALA A 220 -3.14 1.24 -17.17
C ALA A 220 -2.90 0.22 -18.31
N SER A 221 -2.08 -0.81 -18.06
CA SER A 221 -1.87 -1.95 -18.99
C SER A 221 -3.06 -2.94 -19.04
N GLY A 222 -4.07 -2.74 -18.21
CA GLY A 222 -5.22 -3.63 -18.02
C GLY A 222 -4.90 -4.90 -17.23
N SER A 223 -3.78 -4.96 -16.52
CA SER A 223 -3.47 -6.06 -15.60
C SER A 223 -4.03 -5.77 -14.20
N PRO A 224 -4.55 -6.76 -13.46
CA PRO A 224 -5.05 -6.53 -12.11
C PRO A 224 -3.95 -6.03 -11.16
N ARG A 225 -4.31 -5.10 -10.28
CA ARG A 225 -3.43 -4.57 -9.23
C ARG A 225 -3.49 -5.46 -8.01
N TYR A 226 -2.31 -5.84 -7.52
CA TYR A 226 -2.12 -6.61 -6.30
C TYR A 226 -3.02 -7.86 -6.20
N PRO A 227 -3.17 -8.68 -7.26
CA PRO A 227 -4.03 -9.86 -7.22
C PRO A 227 -3.55 -10.85 -6.17
N TYR A 228 -4.49 -11.47 -5.46
CA TYR A 228 -4.25 -12.44 -4.40
C TYR A 228 -5.26 -13.59 -4.48
N PHE A 229 -4.80 -14.82 -4.29
CA PHE A 229 -5.64 -16.02 -4.30
C PHE A 229 -6.66 -15.98 -3.16
N HIS A 230 -7.94 -16.02 -3.49
CA HIS A 230 -8.99 -16.01 -2.47
C HIS A 230 -9.49 -17.42 -2.14
N ARG A 231 -9.95 -18.17 -3.16
CA ARG A 231 -10.51 -19.52 -2.97
C ARG A 231 -10.56 -20.31 -4.28
N LEU A 232 -10.62 -21.63 -4.17
CA LEU A 232 -10.95 -22.52 -5.29
C LEU A 232 -12.42 -22.39 -5.67
N ARG A 233 -12.73 -22.60 -6.95
CA ARG A 233 -14.09 -22.68 -7.49
C ARG A 233 -14.32 -24.03 -8.17
N PRO A 234 -14.41 -25.13 -7.40
CA PRO A 234 -14.69 -26.45 -7.96
C PRO A 234 -16.10 -26.55 -8.58
N ASP A 235 -16.95 -25.57 -8.31
CA ASP A 235 -18.30 -25.40 -8.83
C ASP A 235 -18.36 -24.77 -10.22
N LEU A 236 -17.24 -24.31 -10.78
CA LEU A 236 -17.17 -23.70 -12.11
C LEU A 236 -16.18 -24.40 -13.02
N SER A 237 -16.59 -24.64 -14.28
CA SER A 237 -15.66 -24.91 -15.37
C SER A 237 -15.08 -23.62 -15.95
N TRP A 238 -13.99 -23.71 -16.71
CA TRP A 238 -13.45 -22.52 -17.38
C TRP A 238 -14.38 -22.01 -18.47
N GLU A 239 -15.10 -22.92 -19.13
CA GLU A 239 -16.13 -22.61 -20.11
C GLU A 239 -17.26 -21.78 -19.48
N ASP A 240 -17.72 -22.12 -18.26
CA ASP A 240 -18.74 -21.34 -17.54
C ASP A 240 -18.28 -19.90 -17.30
N VAL A 241 -17.01 -19.72 -16.91
CA VAL A 241 -16.42 -18.39 -16.68
C VAL A 241 -16.38 -17.58 -17.98
N LEU A 242 -15.95 -18.19 -19.08
CA LEU A 242 -15.89 -17.51 -20.38
C LEU A 242 -17.27 -17.11 -20.89
N ASN A 243 -18.28 -17.97 -20.74
CA ASN A 243 -19.66 -17.68 -21.14
C ASN A 243 -20.23 -16.51 -20.35
N ASN A 244 -20.07 -16.51 -19.02
CA ASN A 244 -20.53 -15.42 -18.15
C ASN A 244 -19.83 -14.09 -18.47
N PHE A 245 -18.56 -14.15 -18.87
CA PHE A 245 -17.80 -12.96 -19.25
C PHE A 245 -18.27 -12.34 -20.57
N GLN A 246 -18.74 -13.12 -21.54
CA GLN A 246 -19.23 -12.60 -22.83
C GLN A 246 -20.60 -11.93 -22.72
N THR A 247 -21.36 -12.19 -21.65
CA THR A 247 -22.69 -11.63 -21.42
C THR A 247 -22.71 -10.31 -20.63
N GLN A 248 -21.55 -9.82 -20.21
CA GLN A 248 -21.36 -8.55 -19.49
C GLN A 248 -20.78 -7.48 -20.41
#